data_AF-A0A925XB90-F1
#
_entry.id   AF-A0A925XB90-F1
#
_cell.length_a   1.000
_cell.length_b   1.000
_cell.length_c   1.000
_cell.angle_alpha   90.00
_cell.angle_beta   90.00
_cell.angle_gamma   90.00
#
_symmetry.space_group_name_H-M   'P 1'
#
loop_
_entity.id
_entity.type
_entity.pdbx_description
1 polymer ?
#
loop_
_entity_poly.entity_id
_entity_poly.type
_entity_poly.pdbx_seq_one_letter_code
_entity_poly.pdbx_strand_id
1 'polypeptide(L)'
;MKLLAPYFNLFLLKKTAFVAVVCFACSCTALKLVPENQYLYTEAKLKLEANGKIPDKNNLQSKLEGSIRPKPNAVFLGMRPSLWFYYKAGTPKKKKGLRNFIKNKLGKKPVYLTDATPDRTALNLKSILINDGFFEAQV
;
A
#
# COMPACT_ATOMS: atom_id res chain seq x y z
N MET A 1 51.63 19.12 -0.49
CA MET A 1 50.63 18.03 -0.46
C MET A 1 49.94 17.91 0.92
N LYS A 2 49.24 18.96 1.39
CA LYS A 2 48.51 18.95 2.68
C LYS A 2 47.04 19.38 2.56
N LEU A 3 46.62 19.89 1.40
CA LEU A 3 45.26 20.36 1.17
C LEU A 3 44.26 19.22 0.90
N LEU A 4 44.69 18.03 0.45
CA LEU A 4 43.79 16.92 0.09
C LEU A 4 43.23 16.12 1.28
N ALA A 5 43.97 16.04 2.40
CA ALA A 5 43.57 15.28 3.59
C ALA A 5 42.25 15.75 4.26
N PRO A 6 42.00 17.07 4.47
CA PRO A 6 40.74 17.52 5.04
C PRO A 6 39.54 17.30 4.10
N TYR A 7 39.72 17.43 2.78
CA TYR A 7 38.66 17.13 1.82
C TYR A 7 38.37 15.62 1.74
N PHE A 8 39.38 14.76 1.85
CA PHE A 8 39.21 13.31 1.89
C PHE A 8 38.45 12.85 3.14
N ASN A 9 38.80 13.36 4.33
CA ASN A 9 38.09 13.07 5.56
C ASN A 9 36.66 13.64 5.57
N LEU A 10 36.44 14.84 5.03
CA LEU A 10 35.09 15.40 4.89
C LEU A 10 34.22 14.59 3.93
N PHE A 11 34.81 14.07 2.85
CA PHE A 11 34.12 13.19 1.90
C PHE A 11 33.78 11.83 2.53
N LEU A 12 34.70 11.24 3.30
CA LEU A 12 34.48 9.99 4.04
C LEU A 12 33.42 10.16 5.15
N LEU A 13 33.42 11.30 5.85
CA LEU A 13 32.43 11.65 6.89
C LEU A 13 31.03 11.85 6.29
N LYS A 14 30.93 12.50 5.13
CA LYS A 14 29.66 12.66 4.41
C LYS A 14 29.09 11.32 3.94
N LYS A 15 29.95 10.41 3.44
CA LYS A 15 29.54 9.06 3.01
C LYS A 15 29.07 8.20 4.18
N THR A 16 29.80 8.21 5.30
CA THR A 16 29.42 7.47 6.51
C THR A 16 28.14 8.01 7.14
N ALA A 17 27.95 9.34 7.16
CA ALA A 17 26.70 9.96 7.60
C ALA A 17 25.51 9.56 6.70
N PHE A 18 25.70 9.52 5.37
CA PHE A 18 24.66 9.07 4.45
C PHE A 18 24.29 7.59 4.68
N VAL A 19 25.27 6.71 4.83
CA VAL A 19 25.04 5.28 5.15
C VAL A 19 24.32 5.14 6.48
N ALA A 20 24.70 5.90 7.51
CA ALA A 20 24.04 5.89 8.81
C ALA A 20 22.55 6.31 8.70
N VAL A 21 22.25 7.39 7.97
CA VAL A 21 20.86 7.84 7.75
C VAL A 21 20.03 6.79 7.02
N VAL A 22 20.59 6.11 6.02
CA VAL A 22 19.93 5.00 5.31
C VAL A 22 19.69 3.81 6.25
N CYS A 23 20.67 3.42 7.07
CA CYS A 23 20.51 2.35 8.06
C CYS A 23 19.42 2.67 9.10
N PHE A 24 19.33 3.92 9.58
CA PHE A 24 18.27 4.34 10.50
C PHE A 24 16.89 4.39 9.83
N ALA A 25 16.80 4.67 8.52
CA ALA A 25 15.54 4.66 7.79
C ALA A 25 14.94 3.24 7.62
N CYS A 26 15.78 2.19 7.61
CA CYS A 26 15.34 0.80 7.40
C CYS A 26 14.65 0.15 8.61
N SER A 27 14.77 0.69 9.83
CA SER A 27 14.31 0.02 11.05
C SER A 27 12.83 0.25 11.41
N CYS A 28 12.11 1.06 10.62
CA CYS A 28 10.75 1.48 10.93
C CYS A 28 9.67 0.59 10.28
N THR A 29 9.47 -0.63 10.79
CA THR A 29 8.39 -1.50 10.29
C THR A 29 7.06 -1.14 10.95
N ALA A 30 6.18 -0.44 10.23
CA ALA A 30 4.81 -0.11 10.66
C ALA A 30 3.96 -1.34 11.05
N LEU A 31 4.34 -2.55 10.60
CA LEU A 31 3.65 -3.81 10.94
C LEU A 31 3.66 -4.10 12.44
N LYS A 32 4.71 -3.69 13.17
CA LYS A 32 4.77 -3.91 14.63
C LYS A 32 3.69 -3.15 15.41
N LEU A 33 3.02 -2.19 14.76
CA LEU A 33 1.96 -1.39 15.36
C LEU A 33 0.57 -1.97 15.06
N VAL A 34 0.49 -3.00 14.20
CA VAL A 34 -0.75 -3.73 13.94
C VAL A 34 -1.06 -4.61 15.17
N PRO A 35 -2.31 -4.64 15.65
CA PRO A 35 -2.70 -5.51 16.76
C PRO A 35 -2.39 -6.99 16.47
N GLU A 36 -1.97 -7.74 17.49
CA GLU A 36 -1.46 -9.12 17.33
C GLU A 36 -2.47 -10.08 16.68
N ASN A 37 -3.77 -9.84 16.87
CA ASN A 37 -4.85 -10.67 16.31
C ASN A 37 -5.42 -10.11 14.99
N GLN A 38 -4.70 -9.23 14.30
CA GLN A 38 -5.14 -8.62 13.05
C GLN A 38 -4.10 -8.76 11.95
N TYR A 39 -4.58 -9.13 10.76
CA TYR A 39 -3.77 -9.22 9.55
C TYR A 39 -4.12 -8.08 8.61
N LEU A 40 -3.11 -7.48 7.96
CA LEU A 40 -3.34 -6.48 6.94
C LEU A 40 -3.78 -7.14 5.64
N TYR A 41 -4.77 -6.54 4.98
CA TYR A 41 -5.11 -6.89 3.62
C TYR A 41 -4.05 -6.32 2.66
N THR A 42 -3.39 -7.20 1.90
CA THR A 42 -2.24 -6.85 1.05
C THR A 42 -2.59 -6.74 -0.42
N GLU A 43 -3.35 -7.70 -0.93
CA GLU A 43 -3.65 -7.80 -2.36
C GLU A 43 -4.89 -8.68 -2.59
N ALA A 44 -5.50 -8.50 -3.76
CA ALA A 44 -6.42 -9.47 -4.36
C ALA A 44 -5.84 -9.85 -5.73
N LYS A 45 -5.83 -11.15 -6.02
CA LYS A 45 -5.37 -11.69 -7.29
C LYS A 45 -6.57 -11.96 -8.17
N LEU A 46 -6.55 -11.41 -9.38
CA LEU A 46 -7.55 -11.67 -10.41
C LEU A 46 -6.89 -12.43 -11.55
N LYS A 47 -7.50 -13.53 -11.97
CA LYS A 47 -7.05 -14.33 -13.11
C LYS A 47 -8.25 -14.57 -14.02
N LEU A 48 -8.10 -14.19 -15.29
CA LEU A 48 -9.12 -14.40 -16.31
C LEU A 48 -8.81 -15.67 -17.10
N GLU A 49 -9.71 -16.64 -17.02
CA GLU A 49 -9.66 -17.91 -17.75
C GLU A 49 -10.89 -17.98 -18.68
N ALA A 50 -10.68 -18.35 -19.94
CA ALA A 50 -11.75 -18.46 -20.93
C ALA A 50 -11.41 -19.52 -21.99
N ASN A 51 -12.42 -20.26 -22.44
CA ASN A 51 -12.33 -21.25 -23.53
C ASN A 51 -12.41 -20.59 -24.92
N GLY A 52 -11.74 -19.45 -25.10
CA GLY A 52 -11.84 -18.66 -26.33
C GLY A 52 -11.18 -17.29 -26.23
N LYS A 53 -11.32 -16.48 -27.29
CA LYS A 53 -10.79 -15.12 -27.33
C LYS A 53 -11.69 -14.18 -26.52
N ILE A 54 -11.10 -13.48 -25.56
CA ILE A 54 -11.76 -12.39 -24.83
C ILE A 54 -11.57 -11.09 -25.63
N PRO A 55 -12.65 -10.45 -26.12
CA PRO A 55 -12.56 -9.12 -26.73
C PRO A 55 -11.99 -8.12 -25.74
N ASP A 56 -11.04 -7.30 -26.20
CA ASP A 56 -10.48 -6.19 -25.43
C ASP A 56 -10.02 -6.56 -24.01
N LYS A 57 -9.40 -7.74 -23.86
CA LYS A 57 -9.01 -8.36 -22.59
C LYS A 57 -8.33 -7.41 -21.60
N ASN A 58 -7.44 -6.55 -22.09
CA ASN A 58 -6.69 -5.61 -21.24
C ASN A 58 -7.60 -4.56 -20.58
N ASN A 59 -8.58 -4.06 -21.33
CA ASN A 59 -9.56 -3.09 -20.85
C ASN A 59 -10.49 -3.75 -19.82
N LEU A 60 -11.01 -4.94 -20.13
CA LEU A 60 -11.83 -5.72 -19.21
C LEU A 60 -11.08 -6.02 -17.90
N GLN A 61 -9.83 -6.48 -18.00
CA GLN A 61 -8.99 -6.77 -16.83
C GLN A 61 -8.79 -5.52 -15.98
N SER A 62 -8.44 -4.38 -16.58
CA SER A 62 -8.26 -3.11 -15.87
C SER A 62 -9.54 -2.65 -15.17
N LYS A 63 -10.70 -2.84 -15.82
CA LYS A 63 -12.02 -2.52 -15.27
C LYS A 63 -12.34 -3.38 -14.05
N LEU A 64 -12.12 -4.70 -14.16
CA LEU A 64 -12.35 -5.64 -13.07
C LEU A 64 -11.41 -5.37 -11.88
N GLU A 65 -10.10 -5.28 -12.12
CA GLU A 65 -9.11 -4.94 -11.07
C GLU A 65 -9.42 -3.60 -10.40
N GLY A 66 -9.83 -2.59 -11.18
CA GLY A 66 -10.23 -1.28 -10.68
C GLY A 66 -11.48 -1.29 -9.80
N SER A 67 -12.32 -2.32 -9.92
CA SER A 67 -13.56 -2.49 -9.15
C SER A 67 -13.37 -3.24 -7.82
N ILE A 68 -12.26 -3.97 -7.65
CA ILE A 68 -11.98 -4.78 -6.45
C ILE A 68 -11.87 -3.89 -5.20
N ARG A 69 -12.59 -4.25 -4.14
CA ARG A 69 -12.58 -3.55 -2.84
C ARG A 69 -12.45 -4.56 -1.69
N PRO A 70 -11.84 -4.17 -0.56
CA PRO A 70 -11.19 -2.88 -0.27
C PRO A 70 -9.85 -2.73 -1.02
N LYS A 71 -9.32 -1.50 -1.10
CA LYS A 71 -7.97 -1.26 -1.63
C LYS A 71 -6.94 -1.39 -0.51
N PRO A 72 -5.86 -2.15 -0.68
CA PRO A 72 -4.85 -2.33 0.36
C PRO A 72 -4.11 -1.02 0.65
N ASN A 73 -3.47 -0.93 1.83
CA ASN A 73 -2.59 0.19 2.14
C ASN A 73 -1.35 0.15 1.23
N ALA A 74 -0.96 1.32 0.72
CA ALA A 74 0.21 1.46 -0.14
C ALA A 74 1.50 1.01 0.57
N VAL A 75 2.32 0.27 -0.17
CA VAL A 75 3.67 -0.13 0.22
C VAL A 75 4.67 0.69 -0.61
N PHE A 76 5.66 1.27 0.05
CA PHE A 76 6.74 2.02 -0.58
C PHE A 76 8.07 1.43 -0.12
N LEU A 77 8.86 0.88 -1.05
CA LEU A 77 10.15 0.23 -0.76
C LEU A 77 10.05 -0.83 0.36
N GLY A 78 8.99 -1.65 0.34
CA GLY A 78 8.72 -2.67 1.39
C GLY A 78 8.20 -2.09 2.72
N MET A 79 8.18 -0.77 2.88
CA MET A 79 7.68 -0.08 4.06
C MET A 79 6.23 0.38 3.89
N ARG A 80 5.56 0.63 5.01
CA ARG A 80 4.20 1.21 5.05
C ARG A 80 4.20 2.54 5.83
N PRO A 81 4.85 3.61 5.33
CA PRO A 81 4.99 4.87 6.07
C PRO A 81 3.63 5.49 6.42
N SER A 82 2.64 5.40 5.53
CA SER A 82 1.27 5.86 5.81
C SER A 82 0.62 5.14 6.99
N LEU A 83 0.93 3.87 7.19
CA LEU A 83 0.41 3.12 8.33
C LEU A 83 1.11 3.54 9.63
N TRP A 84 2.43 3.79 9.56
CA TRP A 84 3.19 4.29 10.71
C TRP A 84 2.67 5.64 11.21
N PHE A 85 2.47 6.60 10.31
CA PHE A 85 1.90 7.91 10.65
C PHE A 85 0.52 7.79 11.27
N TYR A 86 -0.32 6.88 10.76
CA TYR A 86 -1.67 6.67 11.30
C TYR A 86 -1.63 6.22 12.77
N TYR A 87 -0.83 5.20 13.09
CA TYR A 87 -0.71 4.69 14.45
C TYR A 87 -0.02 5.69 15.39
N LYS A 88 1.08 6.31 14.95
CA LYS A 88 1.80 7.30 15.78
C LYS A 88 1.00 8.56 16.05
N ALA A 89 0.16 8.98 15.12
CA ALA A 89 -0.73 10.11 15.34
C ALA A 89 -1.83 9.81 16.37
N GLY A 90 -2.09 8.55 16.76
CA GLY A 90 -3.10 8.19 17.79
C GLY A 90 -4.48 8.84 17.55
N THR A 91 -5.18 9.24 18.60
CA THR A 91 -6.49 9.92 18.48
C THR A 91 -6.33 11.44 18.54
N PRO A 92 -6.63 12.20 17.47
CA PRO A 92 -6.56 13.66 17.50
C PRO A 92 -7.65 14.24 18.41
N LYS A 93 -7.28 15.11 19.35
CA LYS A 93 -8.25 15.79 20.25
C LYS A 93 -9.01 16.93 19.57
N LYS A 94 -8.51 17.46 18.45
CA LYS A 94 -9.08 18.59 17.69
C LYS A 94 -9.23 18.21 16.23
N LYS A 95 -10.33 18.66 15.59
CA LYS A 95 -10.60 18.44 14.15
C LYS A 95 -9.59 19.14 13.22
N LYS A 96 -8.88 20.17 13.70
CA LYS A 96 -7.82 20.89 12.98
C LYS A 96 -6.54 20.90 13.82
N GLY A 97 -5.39 20.70 13.18
CA GLY A 97 -4.06 20.72 13.82
C GLY A 97 -3.08 19.70 13.24
N LEU A 98 -1.80 19.82 13.63
CA LEU A 98 -0.70 18.99 13.12
C LEU A 98 -0.97 17.48 13.29
N ARG A 99 -1.49 17.06 14.45
CA ARG A 99 -1.79 15.65 14.71
C ARG A 99 -2.91 15.10 13.81
N ASN A 100 -3.93 15.92 13.52
CA ASN A 100 -5.00 15.56 12.60
C ASN A 100 -4.49 15.49 11.14
N PHE A 101 -3.60 16.42 10.77
CA PHE A 101 -2.93 16.39 9.47
C PHE A 101 -2.07 15.14 9.32
N ILE A 102 -1.22 14.81 10.30
CA ILE A 102 -0.40 13.59 10.26
C ILE A 102 -1.28 12.36 10.15
N LYS A 103 -2.36 12.24 10.94
CA LYS A 103 -3.23 11.05 10.91
C LYS A 103 -3.95 10.86 9.57
N ASN A 104 -4.50 11.94 9.02
CA ASN A 104 -5.47 11.87 7.92
C ASN A 104 -4.90 12.22 6.55
N LYS A 105 -3.81 12.99 6.50
CA LYS A 105 -3.14 13.37 5.24
C LYS A 105 -1.90 12.53 4.98
N LEU A 106 -1.03 12.38 5.98
CA LEU A 106 0.17 11.52 5.86
C LEU A 106 -0.16 10.06 6.18
N GLY A 107 -1.06 9.86 7.15
CA GLY A 107 -1.51 8.56 7.60
C GLY A 107 -2.71 8.05 6.81
N LYS A 108 -2.85 6.72 6.77
CA LYS A 108 -4.05 6.04 6.25
C LYS A 108 -4.49 4.96 7.24
N LYS A 109 -5.81 4.84 7.44
CA LYS A 109 -6.38 3.77 8.27
C LYS A 109 -5.90 2.41 7.75
N PRO A 110 -5.49 1.47 8.63
CA PRO A 110 -5.23 0.10 8.22
C PRO A 110 -6.47 -0.51 7.59
N VAL A 111 -6.25 -1.26 6.51
CA VAL A 111 -7.24 -2.16 5.94
C VAL A 111 -6.86 -3.56 6.39
N TYR A 112 -7.74 -4.18 7.17
CA TYR A 112 -7.52 -5.51 7.69
C TYR A 112 -8.09 -6.58 6.75
N LEU A 113 -7.60 -7.80 6.90
CA LEU A 113 -8.13 -8.96 6.19
C LEU A 113 -9.61 -9.18 6.50
N THR A 114 -10.05 -8.87 7.72
CA THR A 114 -11.46 -8.89 8.12
C THR A 114 -12.32 -7.85 7.42
N ASP A 115 -11.73 -6.79 6.86
CA ASP A 115 -12.44 -5.80 6.05
C ASP A 115 -12.63 -6.30 4.60
N ALA A 116 -11.95 -7.38 4.21
CA ALA A 116 -12.11 -7.97 2.88
C ALA A 116 -13.47 -8.67 2.77
N THR A 117 -14.18 -8.39 1.67
CA THR A 117 -15.49 -8.98 1.39
C THR A 117 -15.44 -9.68 0.03
N PRO A 118 -14.83 -10.88 -0.05
CA PRO A 118 -14.63 -11.59 -1.31
C PRO A 118 -15.97 -11.87 -2.00
N ASP A 119 -16.99 -12.31 -1.26
CA ASP A 119 -18.32 -12.62 -1.83
C ASP A 119 -18.97 -11.40 -2.47
N ARG A 120 -18.92 -10.24 -1.80
CA ARG A 120 -19.46 -8.98 -2.34
C ARG A 120 -18.67 -8.52 -3.57
N THR A 121 -17.36 -8.74 -3.55
CA THR A 121 -16.49 -8.43 -4.68
C THR A 121 -16.80 -9.35 -5.87
N ALA A 122 -16.99 -10.64 -5.64
CA ALA A 122 -17.36 -11.61 -6.66
C ALA A 122 -18.71 -11.25 -7.31
N LEU A 123 -19.71 -10.88 -6.51
CA LEU A 123 -21.00 -10.41 -7.03
C LEU A 123 -20.85 -9.17 -7.92
N ASN A 124 -20.06 -8.18 -7.49
CA ASN A 124 -19.80 -6.98 -8.30
C ASN A 124 -19.06 -7.31 -9.61
N LEU A 125 -18.01 -8.11 -9.54
CA LEU A 125 -17.26 -8.57 -10.71
C LEU A 125 -18.16 -9.32 -11.68
N LYS A 126 -19.04 -10.20 -11.19
CA LYS A 126 -20.03 -10.91 -12.01
C LYS A 126 -20.99 -9.94 -12.68
N SER A 127 -21.50 -8.94 -11.97
CA SER A 127 -22.36 -7.90 -12.58
C SER A 127 -21.64 -7.13 -13.68
N ILE A 128 -20.36 -6.78 -13.49
CA ILE A 128 -19.55 -6.11 -14.52
C ILE A 128 -19.37 -7.02 -15.75
N LEU A 129 -19.04 -8.30 -15.54
CA LEU A 129 -18.89 -9.28 -16.62
C LEU A 129 -20.19 -9.45 -17.42
N ILE A 130 -21.33 -9.56 -16.74
CA ILE A 130 -22.65 -9.64 -17.40
C ILE A 130 -22.94 -8.38 -18.21
N ASN A 131 -22.69 -7.20 -17.65
CA ASN A 131 -22.89 -5.92 -18.35
C ASN A 131 -21.97 -5.77 -19.57
N ASP A 132 -20.82 -6.45 -19.57
CA ASP A 132 -19.86 -6.47 -20.68
C ASP A 132 -20.11 -7.65 -21.65
N GLY A 133 -21.24 -8.36 -21.52
CA GLY A 133 -21.70 -9.39 -22.44
C GLY A 133 -21.28 -10.83 -22.10
N PHE A 134 -20.64 -11.05 -20.95
CA PHE A 134 -20.20 -12.38 -20.49
C PHE A 134 -21.27 -13.02 -19.58
N PHE A 135 -22.42 -13.38 -20.15
CA PHE A 135 -23.59 -13.86 -19.38
C PHE A 135 -23.38 -15.18 -18.64
N GLU A 136 -22.52 -16.07 -19.17
CA GLU A 136 -22.20 -17.37 -18.57
C GLU A 136 -20.97 -17.32 -17.64
N ALA A 137 -20.43 -16.12 -17.37
CA ALA A 137 -19.24 -15.99 -16.56
C ALA A 137 -19.46 -16.42 -15.09
N GLN A 138 -18.42 -17.06 -14.54
CA GLN A 138 -18.33 -17.47 -13.14
C GLN A 138 -17.13 -16.74 -12.51
N VAL A 139 -17.28 -16.38 -11.23
CA VAL A 139 -16.30 -15.61 -10.45
C VAL A 139 -16.06 -16.30 -9.12
#